data_AF-A0AAW2NC23-F1
#
_entry.id   AF-A0AAW2NC23-F1
#
_cell.length_a   1.000
_cell.length_b   1.000
_cell.length_c   1.000
_cell.angle_alpha   90.00
_cell.angle_beta   90.00
_cell.angle_gamma   90.00
#
_symmetry.space_group_name_H-M   'P 1'
#
loop_
_entity.id
_entity.type
_entity.pdbx_description
1 polymer ?
#
loop_
_entity_poly.entity_id
_entity_poly.type
_entity_poly.pdbx_seq_one_letter_code
_entity_poly.pdbx_strand_id
1 'polypeptide(L)'
;KFSCSCRKWDLTDIPCHHAMGAICSQVLDPEDFLNLCYNVQTFKRVYQYAIMPVNDPKLWAQTENILPIPPNIGRKTGKEKTISTLVLQSQEFISVGSQPPTQGIQSQELNVMEEQ
;
A
#
# COMPACT_ATOMS: atom_id res chain seq x y z
N LYS A 1 -9.17 18.04 16.07
CA LYS A 1 -8.28 16.86 16.15
C LYS A 1 -8.99 15.80 16.97
N PHE A 2 -9.22 14.61 16.41
CA PHE A 2 -9.86 13.49 17.11
C PHE A 2 -8.79 12.56 17.67
N SER A 3 -9.01 12.02 18.88
CA SER A 3 -8.02 11.19 19.59
C SER A 3 -8.72 10.10 20.40
N CYS A 4 -8.03 8.99 20.63
CA CYS A 4 -8.55 7.90 21.47
C CYS A 4 -7.45 7.37 22.40
N SER A 5 -7.81 6.90 23.60
CA SER A 5 -6.87 6.28 24.54
C SER A 5 -6.11 5.09 23.94
N CYS A 6 -6.72 4.35 23.02
CA CYS A 6 -6.05 3.25 22.29
C CYS A 6 -5.06 3.72 21.21
N ARG A 7 -4.95 5.04 20.96
CA ARG A 7 -4.07 5.70 19.96
C ARG A 7 -4.24 5.27 18.51
N LYS A 8 -5.12 4.31 18.22
CA LYS A 8 -5.35 3.85 16.85
C LYS A 8 -5.82 4.98 15.96
N TRP A 9 -6.74 5.81 16.46
CA TRP A 9 -7.24 6.97 15.72
C TRP A 9 -6.13 7.98 15.45
N ASP A 10 -5.30 8.30 16.44
CA ASP A 10 -4.17 9.24 16.28
C ASP A 10 -3.12 8.78 15.26
N LEU A 11 -3.03 7.47 14.99
CA LEU A 11 -2.06 6.89 14.07
C LEU A 11 -2.59 6.73 12.65
N THR A 12 -3.89 6.44 12.50
CA THR A 12 -4.47 6.09 11.20
C THR A 12 -5.45 7.12 10.67
N ASP A 13 -5.82 8.13 11.46
CA ASP A 13 -6.93 9.07 11.17
C ASP A 13 -8.27 8.37 10.86
N ILE A 14 -8.39 7.10 11.25
CA ILE A 14 -9.58 6.27 11.08
C ILE A 14 -10.13 5.97 12.48
N PRO A 15 -11.44 6.20 12.75
CA PRO A 15 -12.07 5.84 13.99
C PRO A 15 -11.80 4.39 14.39
N CYS A 16 -11.31 4.17 15.60
CA CYS A 16 -11.22 2.85 16.20
C CYS A 16 -12.58 2.39 16.73
N HIS A 17 -12.71 1.14 17.19
CA HIS A 17 -13.98 0.65 17.74
C HIS A 17 -14.51 1.49 18.92
N HIS A 18 -13.64 2.03 19.77
CA HIS A 18 -14.05 2.95 20.85
C HIS A 18 -14.60 4.27 20.31
N ALA A 19 -13.93 4.83 19.31
CA ALA A 19 -14.33 6.05 18.64
C ALA A 19 -15.67 5.88 17.93
N MET A 20 -15.82 4.78 17.18
CA MET A 20 -17.08 4.41 16.54
C MET A 20 -18.21 4.32 17.57
N GLY A 21 -17.97 3.70 18.74
CA GLY A 21 -18.95 3.67 19.82
C GLY A 21 -19.37 5.07 20.29
N ALA A 22 -18.42 5.98 20.48
CA ALA A 22 -18.68 7.36 20.91
C ALA A 22 -19.37 8.23 19.83
N ILE A 23 -19.08 7.99 18.55
CA ILE A 23 -19.73 8.65 17.41
C ILE A 23 -21.19 8.16 17.31
N CYS A 24 -21.39 6.84 17.29
CA CYS A 24 -22.71 6.23 17.20
C CYS A 24 -23.60 6.62 18.38
N SER A 25 -23.05 6.73 19.60
CA SER A 25 -23.80 7.16 20.78
C SER A 25 -24.32 8.61 20.67
N GLN A 26 -23.66 9.42 19.85
CA GLN A 26 -24.06 10.81 19.57
C GLN A 26 -24.91 10.94 18.31
N VAL A 27 -25.21 9.83 17.62
CA VAL A 27 -25.98 9.80 16.37
C VAL A 27 -25.33 10.70 15.29
N LEU A 28 -23.99 10.72 15.27
CA LEU A 28 -23.21 11.44 14.27
C LEU A 28 -22.79 10.48 13.17
N ASP A 29 -22.57 11.01 11.96
CA ASP A 29 -22.08 10.22 10.84
C ASP A 29 -20.57 9.98 11.03
N PRO A 30 -20.08 8.72 11.06
CA PRO A 30 -18.65 8.43 11.13
C PRO A 30 -17.86 8.99 9.94
N GLU A 31 -18.47 9.19 8.77
CA GLU A 31 -17.79 9.72 7.58
C GLU A 31 -17.27 11.15 7.79
N ASP A 32 -17.97 11.95 8.60
CA ASP A 32 -17.58 13.33 8.93
C ASP A 32 -16.28 13.41 9.75
N PHE A 33 -15.87 12.30 10.36
CA PHE A 33 -14.68 12.23 11.20
C PHE A 33 -13.48 11.58 10.51
N LEU A 34 -13.65 11.12 9.26
CA LEU A 34 -12.56 10.58 8.44
C LEU A 34 -11.74 11.70 7.81
N ASN A 35 -10.45 11.44 7.62
CA ASN A 35 -9.60 12.33 6.84
C ASN A 35 -10.04 12.33 5.36
N LEU A 36 -9.98 13.51 4.71
CA LEU A 36 -10.34 13.71 3.31
C LEU A 36 -9.62 12.77 2.34
N CYS A 37 -8.42 12.28 2.71
CA CYS A 37 -7.66 11.31 1.91
C CYS A 37 -8.38 9.96 1.72
N TYR A 38 -9.33 9.61 2.59
CA TYR A 38 -10.13 8.39 2.50
C TYR A 38 -11.41 8.56 1.68
N ASN A 39 -11.74 9.78 1.26
CA ASN A 39 -12.91 10.02 0.42
C ASN A 39 -12.64 9.53 -1.02
N VAL A 40 -13.60 8.79 -1.58
CA VAL A 40 -13.53 8.26 -2.96
C VAL A 40 -13.30 9.37 -3.99
N GLN A 41 -13.92 10.53 -3.83
CA GLN A 41 -13.75 11.67 -4.74
C GLN A 41 -12.30 12.18 -4.72
N THR A 42 -11.73 12.31 -3.52
CA THR A 42 -10.33 12.72 -3.34
C THR A 42 -9.38 11.68 -3.92
N PHE A 43 -9.61 10.40 -3.62
CA PHE A 43 -8.82 9.30 -4.16
C PHE A 43 -8.81 9.32 -5.69
N LYS A 44 -9.99 9.39 -6.31
CA LYS A 44 -10.13 9.47 -7.77
C LYS A 44 -9.41 10.69 -8.36
N ARG A 45 -9.51 11.85 -7.71
CA ARG A 45 -8.83 13.07 -8.13
C ARG A 45 -7.31 12.96 -8.05
N VAL A 46 -6.78 12.38 -6.97
CA VAL A 46 -5.33 12.22 -6.78
C VAL A 46 -4.75 11.22 -7.78
N TYR A 47 -5.45 10.11 -8.02
CA TYR A 47 -5.03 9.05 -8.93
C TYR A 47 -5.65 9.17 -10.33
N GLN A 48 -6.13 10.38 -10.71
CA GLN A 48 -6.71 10.60 -12.04
C GLN A 48 -5.66 10.49 -13.16
N TYR A 49 -4.40 10.69 -12.82
CA TYR A 49 -3.26 10.58 -13.73
C TYR A 49 -2.53 9.26 -13.51
N ALA A 50 -2.00 8.69 -14.60
CA ALA A 50 -1.19 7.50 -14.53
C ALA A 50 0.12 7.76 -13.78
N ILE A 51 0.42 6.92 -12.79
CA ILE A 51 1.74 6.86 -12.18
C ILE A 51 2.64 6.12 -13.16
N MET A 52 3.51 6.86 -13.82
CA MET A 52 4.45 6.26 -14.77
C MET A 52 5.43 5.35 -14.02
N PRO A 53 5.73 4.16 -14.58
CA PRO A 53 6.72 3.28 -13.97
C PRO A 53 8.07 3.98 -13.94
N VAL A 54 8.80 3.76 -12.85
CA VAL A 54 10.20 4.17 -12.76
C VAL A 54 11.03 3.15 -13.54
N ASN A 55 12.06 3.62 -14.26
CA ASN A 55 13.00 2.77 -14.98
C ASN A 55 13.68 1.74 -14.06
N ASP A 56 14.30 0.71 -14.63
CA ASP A 56 15.12 -0.25 -13.87
C ASP A 56 16.20 0.51 -13.05
N PRO A 57 16.46 0.11 -11.78
CA PRO A 57 17.53 0.67 -10.96
C PRO A 57 18.90 0.79 -11.66
N LYS A 58 19.20 -0.09 -12.62
CA LYS A 58 20.43 -0.04 -13.43
C LYS A 58 20.53 1.20 -14.33
N LEU A 59 19.39 1.80 -14.67
CA LEU A 59 19.27 2.98 -15.53
C LEU A 59 19.20 4.28 -14.73
N TRP A 60 19.22 4.22 -13.39
CA TRP A 60 19.16 5.41 -12.56
C TRP A 60 20.52 6.13 -12.57
N ALA A 61 20.47 7.46 -12.59
CA ALA A 61 21.68 8.27 -12.48
C ALA A 61 22.35 8.00 -11.12
N GLN A 62 23.67 7.79 -11.14
CA GLN A 62 24.44 7.71 -9.91
C GLN A 62 24.46 9.08 -9.25
N THR A 63 24.23 9.11 -7.94
CA THR A 63 24.30 10.31 -7.13
C THR A 63 25.60 10.33 -6.33
N GLU A 64 26.23 11.50 -6.23
CA GLU A 64 27.38 11.72 -5.33
C GLU A 64 26.94 11.91 -3.88
N ASN A 65 25.62 11.90 -3.62
CA ASN A 65 25.06 12.07 -2.28
C ASN A 65 25.38 10.88 -1.38
N ILE A 66 25.62 11.16 -0.11
CA ILE A 66 25.79 10.14 0.92
C ILE A 66 24.49 9.33 0.99
N LEU A 67 24.64 8.00 0.93
CA LEU A 67 23.51 7.09 1.11
C LEU A 67 22.86 7.31 2.48
N PRO A 68 21.51 7.23 2.59
CA PRO A 68 20.84 7.37 3.86
C PRO A 68 21.37 6.33 4.85
N ILE A 69 21.87 6.79 5.98
CA ILE A 69 22.33 5.93 7.06
C ILE A 69 21.08 5.16 7.56
N PRO A 70 21.12 3.82 7.62
CA PRO A 70 19.97 3.07 8.09
C PRO A 70 19.62 3.51 9.51
N PRO A 71 18.33 3.68 9.85
CA PRO A 71 17.95 4.02 11.21
C PRO A 71 18.49 2.95 12.15
N ASN A 72 19.01 3.37 13.31
CA ASN A 72 19.41 2.44 14.36
C ASN A 72 18.13 1.82 14.94
N ILE A 73 17.65 0.75 14.29
CA ILE A 73 16.59 -0.09 14.81
C ILE A 73 17.26 -0.90 15.91
N GLY A 74 17.33 -0.32 17.12
CA GLY A 74 17.75 -1.05 18.31
C GLY A 74 16.96 -2.36 18.39
N ARG A 75 17.61 -3.45 18.79
CA ARG A 75 16.92 -4.73 19.00
C ARG A 75 15.71 -4.44 19.89
N LYS A 76 14.50 -4.75 19.42
CA LYS A 76 13.34 -4.75 20.30
C LYS A 76 13.67 -5.73 21.43
N THR A 77 13.84 -5.21 22.65
CA THR A 77 13.99 -6.05 23.84
C THR A 77 12.67 -6.80 24.02
N GLY A 78 12.59 -8.03 23.50
CA GLY A 78 11.35 -8.81 23.52
C GLY A 78 11.39 -10.12 22.74
N LYS A 79 11.75 -11.19 23.47
CA LYS A 79 11.59 -12.64 23.22
C LYS A 79 12.50 -13.26 22.14
N GLU A 80 13.51 -13.97 22.64
CA GLU A 80 14.16 -15.08 21.95
C GLU A 80 13.11 -16.02 21.33
N LYS A 81 13.13 -16.12 20.00
CA LYS A 81 12.51 -17.23 19.29
C LYS A 81 13.61 -18.28 19.16
N THR A 82 13.46 -19.41 19.83
CA THR A 82 14.33 -20.57 19.64
C THR A 82 14.42 -20.88 18.14
N ILE A 83 15.60 -20.65 17.56
CA ILE A 83 15.91 -21.01 16.18
C ILE A 83 16.03 -22.53 16.14
N SER A 84 14.95 -23.21 15.77
CA SER A 84 15.04 -24.54 15.20
C SER A 84 15.17 -24.36 13.69
N THR A 85 16.42 -24.44 13.22
CA THR A 85 16.92 -24.91 11.91
C THR A 85 16.01 -24.75 10.68
N LEU A 86 16.63 -24.31 9.56
CA LEU A 86 16.11 -24.12 8.18
C LEU A 86 15.52 -22.71 7.99
N VAL A 87 16.14 -21.73 7.31
CA VAL A 87 16.61 -21.76 5.93
C VAL A 87 17.78 -20.77 5.76
N LEU A 88 19.00 -21.27 5.95
CA LEU A 88 20.17 -20.72 5.26
C LEU A 88 20.49 -21.70 4.14
N GLN A 89 19.84 -21.53 2.99
CA GLN A 89 20.32 -21.98 1.67
C GLN A 89 19.29 -21.56 0.61
N SER A 90 19.78 -21.17 -0.56
CA SER A 90 19.05 -20.77 -1.79
C SER A 90 18.39 -19.39 -1.76
N GLN A 91 19.17 -18.31 -1.66
CA GLN A 91 19.68 -17.61 -2.84
C GLN A 91 19.97 -18.54 -4.05
N GLU A 92 18.95 -18.78 -4.88
CA GLU A 92 19.17 -19.17 -6.28
C GLU A 92 18.56 -18.12 -7.20
N PHE A 93 19.47 -17.54 -7.96
CA PHE A 93 19.26 -16.60 -9.05
C PHE A 93 18.72 -17.41 -10.24
N ILE A 94 17.42 -17.38 -10.53
CA ILE A 94 16.91 -17.95 -11.79
C ILE A 94 17.11 -16.93 -12.90
N SER A 95 18.29 -17.01 -13.49
CA SER A 95 18.56 -16.63 -14.87
C SER A 95 18.15 -17.79 -15.77
N VAL A 96 16.95 -17.78 -16.35
CA VAL A 96 16.69 -18.29 -17.70
C VAL A 96 15.45 -17.60 -18.26
N GLY A 97 15.56 -17.03 -19.45
CA GLY A 97 14.46 -16.37 -20.14
C GLY A 97 13.31 -17.33 -20.48
N SER A 98 12.10 -16.79 -20.51
CA SER A 98 10.95 -17.41 -21.15
C SER A 98 10.17 -16.29 -21.83
N GLN A 99 10.20 -16.28 -23.16
CA GLN A 99 9.34 -15.42 -23.99
C GLN A 99 7.86 -15.73 -23.72
N PRO A 100 6.97 -14.74 -23.83
CA PRO A 100 5.53 -15.01 -23.88
C PRO A 100 5.15 -15.66 -25.23
N PRO A 101 4.24 -16.65 -25.26
CA PRO A 101 3.69 -17.13 -26.51
C PRO A 101 2.78 -16.08 -27.13
N THR A 102 3.21 -15.54 -28.26
CA THR A 102 2.35 -14.84 -29.21
C THR A 102 1.38 -15.85 -29.82
N GLN A 103 0.08 -15.70 -29.55
CA GLN A 103 -1.00 -16.12 -30.46
C GLN A 103 -2.10 -15.07 -30.38
N GLY A 104 -2.35 -14.42 -31.52
CA GLY A 104 -3.36 -13.39 -31.65
C GLY A 104 -4.77 -13.98 -31.54
N ILE A 105 -5.68 -13.19 -30.96
CA ILE A 105 -7.11 -13.34 -31.17
C ILE A 105 -7.59 -12.04 -31.81
N GLN A 106 -8.19 -12.23 -32.99
CA GLN A 106 -8.73 -11.20 -33.86
C GLN A 106 -9.87 -10.44 -33.19
N SER A 107 -9.94 -9.16 -33.54
CA SER A 107 -11.04 -8.24 -33.32
C SER A 107 -12.37 -8.82 -33.81
N GLN A 108 -13.40 -8.91 -32.95
CA GLN A 108 -14.81 -8.83 -33.37
C GLN A 108 -15.66 -8.11 -32.31
N GLU A 109 -16.18 -6.96 -32.75
CA GLU A 109 -17.44 -6.28 -32.40
C GLU A 109 -17.78 -5.95 -30.94
N LEU A 110 -17.53 -4.68 -30.60
CA LEU A 110 -18.42 -3.89 -29.75
C LEU A 110 -19.62 -3.46 -30.60
N ASN A 111 -20.78 -4.06 -30.37
CA ASN A 111 -22.06 -3.48 -30.75
C ASN A 111 -22.96 -3.41 -29.49
N VAL A 112 -23.22 -2.16 -29.08
CA VAL A 112 -24.51 -1.61 -28.67
C VAL A 112 -25.38 -2.46 -27.74
N MET A 113 -25.61 -2.02 -26.50
CA MET A 113 -26.97 -1.82 -25.97
C MET A 113 -26.98 -0.75 -24.87
N GLU A 114 -27.43 0.41 -25.31
CA GLU A 114 -28.06 1.50 -24.57
C GLU A 114 -29.37 1.00 -23.89
N GLU A 115 -29.78 1.69 -22.82
CA GLU A 115 -31.10 1.66 -22.13
C GLU A 115 -31.58 0.39 -21.39
N GLN A 116 -31.51 0.42 -20.05
CA GLN A 116 -32.68 0.40 -19.13
C GLN A 116 -32.32 1.11 -17.82
#